data_AF-A0A7C5GY65-F1
#
_entry.id   AF-A0A7C5GY65-F1
#
_cell.length_a   1.000
_cell.length_b   1.000
_cell.length_c   1.000
_cell.angle_alpha   90.00
_cell.angle_beta   90.00
_cell.angle_gamma   90.00
#
_symmetry.space_group_name_H-M   'P 1'
#
loop_
_entity.id
_entity.type
_entity.pdbx_description
1 polymer ?
#
loop_
_entity_poly.entity_id
_entity_poly.type
_entity_poly.pdbx_seq_one_letter_code
_entity_poly.pdbx_strand_id
1 'polypeptide(L)' 'MSKNPRAGEPASKEDLVDIPALISAYYSLKPDASVTSECVTFGTSGHRGKAFNKSFNENHILAVTQATCEYRKK' A
#
# COMPACT_ATOMS: atom_id res chain seq x y z
N MET A 1 -8.31 13.61 -25.89
CA MET A 1 -7.00 13.13 -26.40
C MET A 1 -6.33 12.33 -25.30
N SER A 2 -6.01 11.06 -25.55
CA SER A 2 -5.25 10.25 -24.59
C SER A 2 -3.85 10.83 -24.39
N LYS A 3 -3.42 10.99 -23.13
CA LYS A 3 -2.08 11.50 -22.79
C LYS A 3 -0.98 10.45 -22.89
N ASN A 4 -1.34 9.16 -22.97
CA ASN A 4 -0.38 8.06 -23.07
C ASN A 4 -0.44 7.47 -24.49
N PRO A 5 0.71 7.31 -25.17
CA PRO A 5 0.77 6.78 -26.54
C PRO A 5 0.24 5.35 -26.67
N ARG A 6 0.26 4.55 -25.59
CA ARG A 6 -0.19 3.15 -25.56
C ARG A 6 -1.55 2.94 -24.89
N ALA A 7 -2.36 3.99 -24.72
CA ALA A 7 -3.66 3.86 -24.06
C ALA A 7 -4.62 2.97 -24.86
N GLY A 8 -5.18 1.95 -24.21
CA GLY A 8 -6.07 0.96 -24.84
C GLY A 8 -5.35 -0.25 -25.44
N GLU A 9 -4.01 -0.25 -25.43
CA GLU A 9 -3.22 -1.41 -25.84
C GLU A 9 -2.98 -2.38 -24.66
N PRO A 10 -2.72 -3.67 -24.93
CA PRO A 10 -2.29 -4.61 -23.90
C PRO A 10 -1.01 -4.15 -23.18
N ALA A 11 -0.89 -4.52 -21.90
CA ALA A 11 0.33 -4.30 -21.13
C ALA A 11 1.49 -5.14 -21.70
N SER A 12 2.69 -4.55 -21.75
CA SER A 12 3.92 -5.24 -22.10
C SER A 12 4.56 -5.82 -20.83
N LYS A 13 5.60 -6.64 -20.99
CA LYS A 13 6.26 -7.28 -19.84
C LYS A 13 6.88 -6.28 -18.87
N GLU A 14 7.33 -5.15 -19.39
CA GLU A 14 7.98 -4.06 -18.65
C GLU A 14 6.97 -3.27 -17.80
N ASP A 15 5.67 -3.34 -18.13
CA ASP A 15 4.60 -2.71 -17.35
C ASP A 15 4.25 -3.54 -16.09
N LEU A 16 4.69 -4.82 -16.03
CA LEU A 16 4.33 -5.75 -14.97
C LEU A 16 5.21 -5.55 -13.73
N VAL A 17 4.58 -5.59 -12.55
CA VAL A 17 5.30 -5.55 -11.27
C VAL A 17 5.87 -6.93 -10.92
N ASP A 18 7.04 -6.94 -10.28
CA ASP A 18 7.59 -8.14 -9.64
C ASP A 18 6.78 -8.48 -8.37
N ILE A 19 5.93 -9.50 -8.47
CA ILE A 19 5.03 -9.92 -7.39
C ILE A 19 5.80 -10.52 -6.19
N PRO A 20 6.75 -11.46 -6.37
CA PRO A 20 7.60 -11.92 -5.27
C PRO A 20 8.30 -10.78 -4.52
N ALA A 21 8.89 -9.81 -5.22
CA ALA A 21 9.54 -8.67 -4.60
C ALA A 21 8.53 -7.79 -3.82
N LEU A 22 7.34 -7.58 -4.37
CA LEU A 22 6.28 -6.82 -3.71
C LEU A 22 5.81 -7.48 -2.41
N ILE A 23 5.61 -8.80 -2.42
CA ILE A 23 5.24 -9.57 -1.23
C ILE A 23 6.37 -9.52 -0.20
N SER A 24 7.62 -9.70 -0.63
CA SER A 24 8.78 -9.59 0.26
C SER A 24 8.86 -8.21 0.92
N ALA A 25 8.65 -7.13 0.14
CA ALA A 25 8.65 -5.77 0.67
C ALA A 25 7.57 -5.54 1.74
N TYR A 26 6.40 -6.16 1.62
CA TYR A 26 5.32 -6.03 2.60
C TYR A 26 5.72 -6.50 4.01
N TYR A 27 6.48 -7.59 4.09
CA TYR A 27 6.93 -8.16 5.36
C TYR A 27 8.26 -7.57 5.85
N SER A 28 9.21 -7.38 4.94
CA SER A 28 10.59 -6.99 5.28
C SER A 28 10.76 -5.49 5.52
N LEU A 29 10.02 -4.63 4.82
CA LEU A 29 10.10 -3.19 5.01
C LEU A 29 9.11 -2.73 6.08
N LYS A 30 9.57 -1.83 6.96
CA LYS A 30 8.79 -1.29 8.08
C LYS A 30 8.62 0.23 7.93
N PRO A 31 7.40 0.77 8.14
CA PRO A 31 7.18 2.21 8.09
C PRO A 31 7.89 2.93 9.24
N ASP A 32 8.36 4.14 8.95
CA ASP A 32 8.85 5.09 9.94
C ASP A 32 7.73 6.07 10.33
N ALA A 33 7.30 6.04 11.59
CA ALA A 33 6.22 6.88 12.09
C ALA A 33 6.58 8.38 12.16
N SER A 34 7.86 8.74 12.02
CA SER A 34 8.30 10.13 11.88
C SER A 34 8.11 10.67 10.46
N VAL A 35 7.87 9.80 9.49
CA VAL A 35 7.69 10.14 8.08
C VAL A 35 6.20 10.10 7.72
N THR A 36 5.57 11.27 7.57
CA THR A 36 4.12 11.39 7.34
C THR A 36 3.59 10.54 6.19
N SER A 37 4.36 10.35 5.11
CA SER A 37 3.94 9.54 3.95
C SER A 37 3.94 8.03 4.21
N GLU A 38 4.56 7.58 5.29
CA GLU A 38 4.60 6.18 5.74
C GLU A 38 3.59 5.91 6.87
N CYS A 39 2.84 6.92 7.31
CA CYS A 39 1.82 6.78 8.35
C CYS A 39 0.49 6.26 7.78
N VAL A 40 -0.30 5.62 8.65
CA VAL A 40 -1.68 5.24 8.32
C VAL A 40 -2.53 6.49 8.08
N THR A 41 -3.14 6.56 6.91
CA THR A 41 -4.20 7.52 6.55
C THR A 41 -5.47 6.75 6.26
N PHE A 42 -6.46 6.77 7.16
CA PHE A 42 -7.68 5.96 7.06
C PHE A 42 -8.90 6.85 6.76
N GLY A 43 -9.27 6.95 5.48
CA GLY A 43 -10.38 7.81 5.01
C GLY A 43 -11.67 7.05 4.73
N THR A 44 -12.56 7.64 3.93
CA THR A 44 -13.84 7.03 3.51
C THR A 44 -13.67 5.69 2.81
N SER A 45 -12.53 5.48 2.14
CA SER A 45 -12.15 4.23 1.47
C SER A 45 -11.04 3.45 2.21
N GLY A 46 -10.88 3.69 3.51
CA GLY A 46 -9.83 3.08 4.33
C GLY A 46 -8.44 3.63 4.04
N HIS A 47 -7.42 2.82 4.33
CA HIS A 47 -6.01 3.13 4.08
C HIS A 47 -5.50 2.43 2.83
N ARG A 48 -4.70 3.13 2.03
CA ARG A 48 -4.12 2.65 0.76
C ARG A 48 -2.66 3.09 0.66
N GLY A 49 -1.84 2.25 0.02
CA GLY A 49 -0.44 2.56 -0.24
C GLY A 49 0.25 1.45 -1.02
N LYS A 50 1.58 1.44 -0.99
CA LYS A 50 2.40 0.43 -1.66
C LYS A 50 3.52 -0.02 -0.73
N ALA A 51 3.77 -1.33 -0.67
CA ALA A 51 4.80 -1.90 0.19
C ALA A 51 6.20 -1.34 -0.09
N PHE A 52 6.54 -1.13 -1.37
CA PHE A 52 7.83 -0.55 -1.78
C PHE A 52 8.08 0.87 -1.25
N ASN A 53 7.01 1.64 -1.01
CA ASN A 53 7.10 3.00 -0.48
C ASN A 53 6.91 3.05 1.04
N LYS A 54 6.91 1.89 1.71
CA LYS A 54 6.67 1.78 3.15
C LYS A 54 5.33 2.40 3.60
N SER A 55 4.33 2.44 2.72
CA SER A 55 3.00 3.00 3.01
C SER A 55 1.87 1.97 2.99
N PHE A 56 2.20 0.68 2.85
CA PHE A 56 1.26 -0.43 2.96
C PHE A 56 2.02 -1.74 3.21
N ASN A 57 2.31 -1.98 4.49
CA ASN A 57 3.18 -3.05 4.99
C ASN A 57 2.53 -3.68 6.22
N GLU A 58 3.06 -4.80 6.70
CA GLU A 58 2.51 -5.57 7.82
C GLU A 58 2.10 -4.71 9.02
N ASN A 59 2.96 -3.79 9.45
CA ASN A 59 2.68 -2.93 10.61
C ASN A 59 1.43 -2.05 10.43
N HIS A 60 1.14 -1.61 9.20
CA HIS A 60 -0.06 -0.80 8.92
C HIS A 60 -1.32 -1.65 9.13
N ILE A 61 -1.33 -2.88 8.62
CA ILE A 61 -2.49 -3.77 8.70
C ILE A 61 -2.72 -4.19 10.14
N LEU A 62 -1.66 -4.57 10.87
CA LEU A 62 -1.74 -4.89 12.29
C LEU A 62 -2.33 -3.72 13.10
N ALA A 63 -1.84 -2.50 12.89
CA ALA A 63 -2.32 -1.32 13.59
C ALA A 63 -3.79 -1.00 13.28
N VAL A 64 -4.19 -1.04 12.00
CA VAL A 64 -5.57 -0.79 11.57
C VAL A 64 -6.53 -1.86 12.11
N THR A 65 -6.14 -3.12 12.06
CA THR A 65 -6.94 -4.24 12.59
C THR A 65 -7.15 -4.08 14.08
N GLN A 66 -6.08 -3.83 14.85
CA GLN A 66 -6.17 -3.63 16.29
C GLN A 66 -7.09 -2.45 16.63
N ALA A 67 -6.88 -1.28 16.00
CA ALA A 67 -7.71 -0.09 16.22
C ALA A 67 -9.19 -0.34 15.91
N THR A 68 -9.48 -1.09 14.84
CA THR A 68 -10.85 -1.45 14.46
C THR A 68 -11.51 -2.37 15.49
N CYS A 69 -10.79 -3.40 15.94
CA CYS A 69 -11.28 -4.32 16.96
C CYS A 69 -11.56 -3.60 18.29
N GLU A 70 -10.66 -2.72 18.72
CA GLU A 70 -10.85 -1.91 19.94
C GLU A 70 -12.04 -0.96 19.81
N TYR A 71 -12.18 -0.28 18.67
CA TYR A 71 -13.30 0.64 18.43
C TYR A 71 -14.65 -0.07 18.51
N ARG A 72 -14.77 -1.29 17.94
CA ARG A 72 -16.02 -2.06 17.93
C ARG A 72 -16.38 -2.74 19.26
N LYS A 73 -15.42 -2.86 20.19
CA LYS A 73 -15.66 -3.42 21.53
C LYS A 73 -16.20 -2.38 22.51
N LYS A 74 -16.05 -1.09 22.19
CA LYS A 74 -16.64 0.02 22.94
C LYS A 74 -18.09 0.19 22.53
#